data_AF-A0A756IG62-F1
#
_entry.id   AF-A0A756IG62-F1
#
_cell.length_a   1.000
_cell.length_b   1.000
_cell.length_c   1.000
_cell.angle_alpha   90.00
_cell.angle_beta   90.00
_cell.angle_gamma   90.00
#
_symmetry.space_group_name_H-M   'P 1'
#
loop_
_entity.id
_entity.type
_entity.pdbx_description
1 polymer ?
#
loop_
_entity_poly.entity_id
_entity_poly.type
_entity_poly.pdbx_seq_one_letter_code
_entity_poly.pdbx_strand_id
1 'polypeptide(L)'
;MSIQTTQIKLLASALGLNRDDIADIIALGGVTVSKSRVDSWLRSSSATKNASGNSDLHGKRINRAGTIKPEEFHAFCVGLKQWLDRVSPTE
;
A
#
# COMPACT_ATOMS: atom_id res chain seq x y z
N MET A 1 11.71 4.13 6.65
CA MET A 1 10.69 3.26 6.02
C MET A 1 10.62 1.99 6.83
N SER A 2 9.43 1.53 7.23
CA SER A 2 9.33 0.31 8.06
C SER A 2 9.69 -0.94 7.26
N ILE A 3 10.13 -1.99 7.94
CA ILE A 3 10.44 -3.30 7.32
C ILE A 3 9.20 -3.82 6.56
N GLN A 4 8.00 -3.66 7.13
CA GLN A 4 6.75 -4.07 6.50
C GLN A 4 6.47 -3.30 5.19
N THR A 5 6.84 -2.01 5.13
CA THR A 5 6.66 -1.21 3.91
C THR A 5 7.62 -1.67 2.80
N THR A 6 8.81 -2.16 3.15
CA THR A 6 9.72 -2.77 2.18
C THR A 6 9.19 -4.13 1.73
N GLN A 7 8.71 -4.95 2.66
CA GLN A 7 8.16 -6.28 2.36
C GLN A 7 6.95 -6.20 1.43
N ILE A 8 6.01 -5.27 1.66
CA ILE A 8 4.85 -5.12 0.77
C ILE A 8 5.25 -4.72 -0.65
N LYS A 9 6.29 -3.90 -0.82
CA LYS A 9 6.82 -3.57 -2.16
C LYS A 9 7.42 -4.76 -2.87
N LEU A 10 8.22 -5.56 -2.15
CA LEU A 10 8.83 -6.77 -2.69
C LEU A 10 7.75 -7.78 -3.13
N LEU A 11 6.75 -8.00 -2.27
CA LEU A 11 5.62 -8.89 -2.56
C LEU A 11 4.79 -8.37 -3.75
N ALA A 12 4.47 -7.07 -3.77
CA ALA A 12 3.76 -6.47 -4.89
C ALA A 12 4.52 -6.62 -6.21
N SER A 13 5.84 -6.42 -6.19
CA SER A 13 6.68 -6.63 -7.38
C SER A 13 6.76 -8.10 -7.79
N ALA A 14 6.86 -9.03 -6.84
CA ALA A 14 6.99 -10.46 -7.12
C ALA A 14 5.69 -11.05 -7.69
N LEU A 15 4.54 -10.56 -7.22
CA LEU A 15 3.22 -11.04 -7.59
C LEU A 15 2.54 -10.18 -8.68
N GLY A 16 3.20 -9.13 -9.17
CA GLY A 16 2.63 -8.22 -10.17
C GLY A 16 1.42 -7.42 -9.70
N LEU A 17 1.30 -7.16 -8.39
CA LEU A 17 0.14 -6.51 -7.80
C LEU A 17 0.13 -5.01 -8.07
N ASN A 18 -1.02 -4.51 -8.51
CA ASN A 18 -1.28 -3.09 -8.57
C ASN A 18 -1.90 -2.58 -7.23
N ARG A 19 -2.14 -1.27 -7.14
CA ARG A 19 -2.68 -0.65 -5.91
C ARG A 19 -4.10 -1.11 -5.57
N ASP A 20 -4.88 -1.51 -6.57
CA ASP A 20 -6.24 -1.98 -6.40
C ASP A 20 -6.21 -3.41 -5.84
N ASP A 21 -5.36 -4.28 -6.39
CA ASP A 21 -5.16 -5.64 -5.87
C ASP A 21 -4.75 -5.63 -4.39
N ILE A 22 -3.78 -4.78 -4.01
CA ILE A 22 -3.31 -4.68 -2.63
C ILE A 22 -4.42 -4.17 -1.70
N ALA A 23 -5.23 -3.20 -2.14
CA ALA A 23 -6.35 -2.70 -1.36
C ALA A 23 -7.41 -3.78 -1.15
N ASP A 24 -7.72 -4.56 -2.19
CA ASP A 24 -8.67 -5.66 -2.14
C ASP A 24 -8.16 -6.80 -1.24
N ILE A 25 -6.88 -7.17 -1.34
CA ILE A 25 -6.24 -8.17 -0.46
C ILE A 25 -6.36 -7.74 1.01
N ILE A 26 -6.05 -6.49 1.34
CA ILE A 26 -6.14 -5.98 2.72
C ILE A 26 -7.60 -5.98 3.21
N ALA A 27 -8.57 -5.65 2.32
CA ALA A 27 -9.99 -5.72 2.63
C ALA A 27 -10.46 -7.14 2.95
N LEU A 28 -9.97 -8.14 2.22
CA LEU A 28 -10.24 -9.56 2.53
C LEU A 28 -9.66 -9.98 3.89
N GLY A 29 -8.58 -9.34 4.32
CA GLY A 29 -8.01 -9.51 5.66
C GLY A 29 -8.73 -8.74 6.78
N GLY A 30 -9.83 -8.04 6.48
CA GLY A 30 -10.67 -7.37 7.48
C GLY A 30 -10.31 -5.90 7.77
N VAL A 31 -9.42 -5.28 7.00
CA VAL A 31 -9.07 -3.86 7.15
C VAL A 31 -9.36 -3.11 5.85
N THR A 32 -10.01 -1.95 5.90
CA THR A 32 -10.22 -1.12 4.70
C THR A 32 -9.16 -0.05 4.60
N VAL A 33 -8.50 0.05 3.45
CA VAL A 33 -7.53 1.09 3.14
C VAL A 33 -7.86 1.77 1.82
N SER A 34 -7.56 3.06 1.70
CA SER A 34 -7.76 3.78 0.43
C SER A 34 -6.64 3.47 -0.56
N LYS A 35 -6.97 3.44 -1.85
CA LYS A 35 -6.00 3.28 -2.95
C LYS A 35 -4.87 4.32 -2.90
N SER A 36 -5.17 5.54 -2.46
CA SER A 36 -4.16 6.61 -2.29
C SER A 36 -3.20 6.34 -1.14
N ARG A 37 -3.66 5.63 -0.10
CA ARG A 37 -2.82 5.18 1.02
C ARG A 37 -1.91 4.05 0.56
N VAL A 38 -2.41 3.09 -0.22
CA VAL A 38 -1.59 2.06 -0.86
C VAL A 38 -0.54 2.66 -1.79
N ASP A 39 -0.94 3.60 -2.65
CA ASP A 39 -0.03 4.32 -3.56
C ASP A 39 1.10 5.03 -2.79
N SER A 40 0.80 5.57 -1.60
CA SER A 40 1.81 6.19 -0.76
C SER A 40 2.89 5.20 -0.29
N TRP A 41 2.56 3.93 -0.06
CA TRP A 41 3.52 2.91 0.36
C TRP A 41 4.42 2.48 -0.79
N LEU A 42 3.88 2.40 -2.01
CA LEU A 42 4.62 1.94 -3.20
C LEU A 42 5.61 2.98 -3.73
N ARG A 43 5.44 4.26 -3.38
CA ARG A 43 6.36 5.35 -3.77
C ARG A 43 7.78 5.16 -3.23
N SER A 44 8.76 5.73 -3.95
CA SER A 44 10.12 5.83 -3.44
C SER A 44 10.18 6.63 -2.13
N SER A 45 11.14 6.32 -1.27
CA SER A 45 11.36 7.06 -0.02
C SER A 45 11.71 8.54 -0.24
N SER A 46 12.22 8.87 -1.43
CA SER A 46 12.55 10.22 -1.89
C SER A 46 11.39 10.96 -2.57
N ALA A 47 10.23 10.31 -2.75
CA ALA A 47 9.08 10.91 -3.39
C ALA A 47 8.59 12.11 -2.57
N THR A 48 8.70 13.31 -3.14
CA THR A 48 8.35 14.57 -2.48
C THR A 48 7.41 15.37 -3.38
N LYS A 49 6.56 16.21 -2.79
CA LYS A 49 5.83 17.26 -3.53
C LYS A 49 5.90 18.57 -2.76
N ASN A 50 5.74 19.66 -3.48
CA ASN A 50 5.37 20.91 -2.84
C ASN A 50 3.91 20.78 -2.36
N ALA A 51 3.66 21.12 -1.11
CA ALA A 51 2.29 21.21 -0.62
C ALA A 51 1.60 22.39 -1.32
N SER A 52 0.48 22.08 -1.97
CA SER A 52 -0.39 23.05 -2.64
C SER A 52 -1.69 23.22 -1.85
N GLY A 53 -2.34 24.38 -2.00
CA GLY A 53 -3.58 24.73 -1.30
C GLY A 53 -3.37 25.54 0.00
N ASN A 54 -4.47 25.88 0.67
CA ASN A 54 -4.53 26.81 1.80
C ASN A 54 -4.08 26.18 3.15
N SER A 55 -3.02 25.39 3.13
CA SER A 55 -2.44 24.78 4.34
C SER A 55 -1.25 25.58 4.85
N ASP A 56 -0.96 25.52 6.16
CA ASP A 56 0.25 26.11 6.77
C ASP A 56 1.58 25.53 6.22
N LEU A 57 1.48 24.49 5.40
CA LEU A 57 2.59 23.85 4.72
C LEU A 57 2.74 24.34 3.27
N HIS A 58 1.92 25.28 2.80
CA HIS A 58 1.97 25.79 1.43
C HIS A 58 3.40 26.20 1.04
N GLY A 59 3.87 25.68 -0.10
CA GLY A 59 5.24 25.91 -0.60
C GLY A 59 6.33 25.04 0.04
N LYS A 60 6.05 24.29 1.11
CA LYS A 60 7.01 23.36 1.72
C LYS A 60 7.09 22.05 0.94
N ARG A 61 8.30 21.50 0.82
CA ARG A 61 8.53 20.14 0.30
C ARG A 61 8.11 19.12 1.36
N ILE A 62 7.08 18.34 1.07
CA ILE A 62 6.57 17.28 1.94
C ILE A 62 6.83 15.89 1.34
N ASN A 63 7.11 14.92 2.21
CA ASN A 63 7.30 13.53 1.81
C ASN A 63 5.94 12.91 1.44
N ARG A 64 5.93 12.16 0.34
CA ARG A 64 4.76 11.46 -0.21
C ARG A 64 4.76 9.97 0.09
N ALA A 65 5.87 9.42 0.60
CA ALA A 65 6.01 8.04 1.00
C ALA A 65 5.30 7.83 2.34
N GLY A 66 4.31 6.96 2.33
CA GLY A 66 3.64 6.48 3.53
C GLY A 66 4.40 5.32 4.15
N THR A 67 4.01 4.98 5.38
CA THR A 67 4.45 3.77 6.07
C THR A 67 3.21 2.90 6.30
N ILE A 68 3.28 1.63 5.91
CA ILE A 68 2.23 0.66 6.23
C ILE A 68 2.24 0.36 7.73
N LYS A 69 1.07 0.30 8.35
CA LYS A 69 0.94 -0.06 9.75
C LYS A 69 0.97 -1.59 9.93
N PRO A 70 1.37 -2.10 11.12
CA PRO A 70 1.39 -3.54 11.38
C PRO A 70 0.05 -4.23 11.13
N GLU A 71 -1.08 -3.61 11.50
CA GLU A 71 -2.42 -4.17 11.29
C GLU A 71 -2.79 -4.28 9.80
N GLU A 72 -2.39 -3.30 9.00
CA GLU A 72 -2.63 -3.29 7.54
C GLU A 72 -1.79 -4.37 6.85
N PHE A 73 -0.55 -4.57 7.31
CA PHE A 73 0.31 -5.64 6.80
C PHE A 73 -0.17 -7.03 7.22
N HIS A 74 -0.65 -7.19 8.46
CA HIS A 74 -1.26 -8.44 8.91
C HIS A 74 -2.49 -8.79 8.07
N ALA A 75 -3.38 -7.82 7.85
CA ALA A 75 -4.55 -7.99 7.00
C ALA A 75 -4.16 -8.38 5.56
N PHE A 76 -3.09 -7.77 5.00
CA PHE A 76 -2.56 -8.20 3.70
C PHE A 76 -2.21 -9.70 3.70
N CYS A 77 -1.46 -10.17 4.70
CA CYS A 77 -1.07 -11.58 4.79
C CYS A 77 -2.28 -12.53 4.94
N VAL A 78 -3.31 -12.13 5.69
CA VAL A 78 -4.53 -12.91 5.88
C VAL A 78 -5.33 -13.00 4.58
N GLY A 79 -5.52 -11.88 3.88
CA GLY A 79 -6.33 -11.85 2.66
C GLY A 79 -5.63 -12.40 1.42
N LEU A 80 -4.30 -12.54 1.42
CA LEU A 80 -3.52 -12.90 0.25
C LEU A 80 -3.95 -14.25 -0.35
N LYS A 81 -4.12 -15.28 0.50
CA LYS A 81 -4.54 -16.60 0.02
C LYS A 81 -5.91 -16.53 -0.66
N GLN A 82 -6.88 -15.88 -0.02
CA GLN A 82 -8.22 -15.77 -0.57
C GLN A 82 -8.23 -15.02 -1.91
N TRP A 83 -7.38 -14.00 -2.07
CA TRP A 83 -7.22 -13.31 -3.35
C TRP A 83 -6.59 -14.20 -4.42
N LEU A 84 -5.52 -14.92 -4.09
CA LEU A 84 -4.85 -15.87 -5.00
C LEU A 84 -5.83 -16.94 -5.51
N ASP A 85 -6.61 -17.54 -4.61
CA ASP A 85 -7.60 -18.56 -4.95
C ASP A 85 -8.70 -18.01 -5.92
N ARG A 86 -8.97 -16.70 -5.91
CA ARG A 86 -9.93 -16.06 -6.84
C ARG A 86 -9.34 -15.81 -8.23
N VAL A 87 -8.07 -15.42 -8.30
CA VAL A 87 -7.40 -15.09 -9.57
C VAL A 87 -6.78 -16.31 -10.25
N SER A 88 -6.63 -17.41 -9.52
CA SER A 88 -6.16 -18.70 -10.03
C SER A 88 -7.08 -19.80 -9.52
N PRO A 89 -8.26 -19.99 -10.14
CA PRO A 89 -9.14 -21.11 -9.81
C PRO A 89 -8.34 -22.40 -9.94
N THR A 90 -8.22 -23.14 -8.85
CA THR A 90 -7.63 -24.49 -8.89
C THR A 90 -8.66 -25.37 -9.61
N GLU A 91 -8.32 -25.88 -10.80
CA GLU A 91 -9.09 -26.92 -11.50
C GLU A 91 -9.20 -28.20 -10.69
#